data_AF-A0A6D2DKL8-F1
#
_entry.id   AF-A0A6D2DKL8-F1
#
_cell.length_a   1.000
_cell.length_b   1.000
_cell.length_c   1.000
_cell.angle_alpha   90.00
_cell.angle_beta   90.00
_cell.angle_gamma   90.00
#
_symmetry.space_group_name_H-M   'P 1'
#
loop_
_entity.id
_entity.type
_entity.pdbx_description
1 polymer ?
#
loop_
_entity_poly.entity_id
_entity_poly.type
_entity_poly.pdbx_seq_one_letter_code
_entity_poly.pdbx_strand_id
1 'polypeptide(L)'
;IERYISDQALAKGWRPDLSHVTKVDKRVAIIGAGPAGLACADVLIRNGVAVTGYDRHPEIGGFLTFGIPSFKLDKSLLARRREIFSAMGIHFELNCEVGKDVSLDSLLEQYDAVFVGVGTYRSMKAGLPNEDAPGVYDALPFLIANTKQV
;
A
#
# COMPACT_ATOMS: atom_id res chain seq x y z
N ILE A 1 20.58 0.10 12.47
CA ILE A 1 20.07 -0.42 13.75
C ILE A 1 18.60 -0.82 13.62
N GLU A 2 17.70 0.11 13.27
CA GLU A 2 16.25 -0.15 13.08
C GLU A 2 15.95 -1.38 12.22
N ARG A 3 16.49 -1.45 10.98
CA ARG A 3 16.32 -2.63 10.13
C ARG A 3 16.73 -3.94 10.82
N TYR A 4 17.90 -3.97 11.46
CA TYR A 4 18.41 -5.18 12.10
C TYR A 4 17.47 -5.68 13.20
N ILE A 5 17.00 -4.78 14.09
CA ILE A 5 16.12 -5.18 15.18
C ILE A 5 14.75 -5.67 14.66
N SER A 6 14.21 -5.02 13.62
CA SER A 6 12.96 -5.44 12.98
C SER A 6 13.11 -6.79 12.28
N ASP A 7 14.20 -7.00 11.55
CA ASP A 7 14.48 -8.25 10.85
C ASP A 7 14.62 -9.41 11.84
N GLN A 8 15.32 -9.20 12.96
CA GLN A 8 15.47 -10.21 14.01
C GLN A 8 14.14 -10.55 14.70
N ALA A 9 13.31 -9.55 15.02
CA ALA A 9 11.99 -9.77 15.60
C ALA A 9 11.10 -10.59 14.65
N LEU A 10 11.08 -10.20 13.37
CA LEU A 10 10.35 -10.93 12.35
C LEU A 10 10.88 -12.35 12.18
N ALA A 11 12.20 -12.56 12.10
CA ALA A 11 12.81 -13.89 12.01
C ALA A 11 12.44 -14.81 13.19
N LYS A 12 12.31 -14.26 14.40
CA LYS A 12 11.82 -14.97 15.60
C LYS A 12 10.30 -15.19 15.62
N GLY A 13 9.59 -14.80 14.57
CA GLY A 13 8.14 -14.99 14.46
C GLY A 13 7.31 -13.98 15.24
N TRP A 14 7.88 -12.87 15.71
CA TRP A 14 7.11 -11.86 16.44
C TRP A 14 6.00 -11.29 15.56
N ARG A 15 4.81 -11.15 16.14
CA ARG A 15 3.61 -10.60 15.49
C ARG A 15 2.92 -9.64 16.44
N PRO A 16 2.22 -8.63 15.92
CA PRO A 16 1.30 -7.84 16.73
C PRO A 16 0.26 -8.73 17.41
N ASP A 17 0.04 -8.51 18.70
CA ASP A 17 -1.06 -9.12 19.43
C ASP A 17 -2.23 -8.13 19.52
N LEU A 18 -3.42 -8.58 19.11
CA LEU A 18 -4.67 -7.82 19.15
C LEU A 18 -5.67 -8.43 20.13
N SER A 19 -5.28 -9.41 20.95
CA SER A 19 -6.14 -10.12 21.91
C SER A 19 -6.86 -9.20 22.90
N HIS A 20 -6.26 -8.05 23.22
CA HIS A 20 -6.81 -7.05 24.15
C HIS A 20 -7.53 -5.89 23.44
N VAL A 21 -7.62 -5.90 22.11
CA VAL A 21 -8.28 -4.84 21.35
C VAL A 21 -9.79 -5.06 21.39
N THR A 22 -10.51 -4.10 21.98
CA THR A 22 -11.98 -4.10 21.93
C THR A 22 -12.43 -3.59 20.56
N LYS A 23 -13.19 -4.41 19.83
CA LYS A 23 -13.77 -4.02 18.56
C LYS A 23 -14.79 -2.89 18.75
N VAL A 24 -14.79 -1.95 17.82
CA VAL A 24 -15.83 -0.93 17.71
C VAL A 24 -16.70 -1.21 16.49
N ASP A 25 -17.97 -0.81 16.55
CA ASP A 25 -18.90 -0.92 15.42
C ASP A 25 -18.66 0.23 14.42
N LYS A 26 -17.44 0.26 13.87
CA LYS A 26 -16.98 1.23 12.88
C LYS A 26 -16.19 0.53 11.79
N ARG A 27 -16.43 0.92 10.56
CA ARG A 27 -15.77 0.39 9.36
C ARG A 27 -15.17 1.51 8.54
N VAL A 28 -13.92 1.34 8.10
CA VAL A 28 -13.21 2.33 7.29
C VAL A 28 -12.67 1.70 6.02
N ALA A 29 -12.95 2.34 4.89
CA ALA A 29 -12.31 2.03 3.61
C ALA A 29 -11.04 2.87 3.42
N ILE A 30 -9.97 2.23 2.98
CA ILE A 30 -8.68 2.87 2.69
C ILE A 30 -8.40 2.72 1.21
N ILE A 31 -8.32 3.82 0.47
CA ILE A 31 -8.03 3.82 -0.97
C ILE A 31 -6.53 4.03 -1.17
N GLY A 32 -5.84 3.00 -1.65
CA GLY A 32 -4.39 2.95 -1.84
C GLY A 32 -3.68 2.20 -0.71
N ALA A 33 -3.09 1.05 -1.02
CA ALA A 33 -2.30 0.21 -0.13
C ALA A 33 -0.81 0.59 -0.13
N GLY A 34 -0.50 1.87 -0.32
CA GLY A 34 0.84 2.43 -0.13
C GLY A 34 1.19 2.65 1.35
N PRO A 35 2.38 3.21 1.67
CA PRO A 35 2.82 3.41 3.05
C PRO A 35 1.82 4.17 3.92
N ALA A 36 1.18 5.22 3.38
CA ALA A 36 0.19 6.02 4.09
C ALA A 36 -1.07 5.21 4.43
N GLY A 37 -1.63 4.48 3.46
CA GLY A 37 -2.80 3.63 3.68
C GLY A 37 -2.51 2.48 4.64
N LEU A 38 -1.35 1.82 4.52
CA LEU A 38 -0.93 0.75 5.41
C LEU A 38 -0.70 1.23 6.85
N ALA A 39 -0.13 2.42 7.04
CA ALA A 39 0.03 3.02 8.37
C ALA A 39 -1.33 3.38 8.98
N CYS A 40 -2.23 3.96 8.18
CA CYS A 40 -3.60 4.25 8.59
C CYS A 40 -4.34 2.96 9.03
N ALA A 41 -4.23 1.89 8.23
CA ALA A 41 -4.81 0.59 8.51
C ALA A 41 -4.30 0.01 9.84
N ASP A 42 -2.99 0.04 10.08
CA ASP A 42 -2.36 -0.47 11.30
C ASP A 42 -2.85 0.25 12.55
N VAL A 43 -3.01 1.58 12.50
CA VAL A 43 -3.55 2.35 13.63
C VAL A 43 -5.03 2.03 13.85
N LEU A 44 -5.84 2.01 12.79
CA LEU A 44 -7.28 1.78 12.90
C LEU A 44 -7.60 0.38 13.45
N ILE A 45 -6.96 -0.66 12.93
CA ILE A 45 -7.21 -2.04 13.37
C ILE A 45 -6.82 -2.25 14.84
N ARG A 46 -5.75 -1.59 15.31
CA ARG A 46 -5.32 -1.60 16.73
C ARG A 46 -6.28 -0.85 17.66
N ASN A 47 -7.12 0.01 17.11
CA ASN A 47 -8.20 0.69 17.83
C ASN A 47 -9.56 0.02 17.62
N GLY A 48 -9.58 -1.21 17.09
CA GLY A 48 -10.78 -2.04 16.99
C GLY A 48 -11.69 -1.72 15.81
N VAL A 49 -11.27 -0.83 14.90
CA VAL A 49 -12.02 -0.46 13.69
C VAL A 49 -11.83 -1.54 12.64
N ALA A 50 -12.91 -1.95 11.97
CA ALA A 50 -12.81 -2.87 10.82
C ALA A 50 -12.29 -2.11 9.59
N VAL A 51 -11.26 -2.65 8.93
CA VAL A 51 -10.56 -1.96 7.84
C VAL A 51 -10.61 -2.81 6.56
N THR A 52 -10.97 -2.15 5.46
CA THR A 52 -10.82 -2.69 4.11
C THR A 52 -9.93 -1.77 3.28
N GLY A 53 -8.79 -2.27 2.80
CA GLY A 53 -7.92 -1.57 1.87
C GLY A 53 -8.23 -1.92 0.43
N TYR A 54 -8.40 -0.92 -0.43
CA TYR A 54 -8.58 -1.05 -1.87
C TYR A 54 -7.31 -0.61 -2.59
N ASP A 55 -6.83 -1.40 -3.55
CA ASP A 55 -5.72 -1.00 -4.42
C ASP A 55 -5.90 -1.54 -5.83
N ARG A 56 -5.56 -0.72 -6.83
CA ARG A 56 -5.60 -1.11 -8.25
C ARG A 56 -4.53 -2.12 -8.63
N HIS A 57 -3.47 -2.25 -7.83
CA HIS A 57 -2.38 -3.17 -8.07
C HIS A 57 -2.63 -4.53 -7.40
N PRO A 58 -1.99 -5.61 -7.90
CA PRO A 58 -2.17 -6.96 -7.36
C PRO A 58 -1.49 -7.21 -6.01
N GLU A 59 -0.62 -6.29 -5.57
CA GLU A 59 0.12 -6.38 -4.32
C GLU A 59 0.10 -5.05 -3.57
N ILE A 60 0.16 -5.13 -2.24
CA ILE A 60 0.28 -3.95 -1.37
C ILE A 60 1.67 -3.31 -1.46
N GLY A 61 1.83 -2.12 -0.89
CA GLY A 61 3.10 -1.42 -0.72
C GLY A 61 3.30 -0.25 -1.67
N GLY A 62 2.46 -0.10 -2.70
CA GLY A 62 2.54 0.99 -3.66
C GLY A 62 3.94 1.12 -4.27
N PHE A 63 4.53 2.32 -4.22
CA PHE A 63 5.87 2.56 -4.76
C PHE A 63 6.98 1.73 -4.10
N LEU A 64 6.79 1.28 -2.84
CA LEU A 64 7.74 0.36 -2.20
C LEU A 64 7.83 -0.97 -2.95
N THR A 65 6.71 -1.44 -3.53
CA THR A 65 6.64 -2.71 -4.26
C THR A 65 7.03 -2.51 -5.71
N PHE A 66 6.44 -1.52 -6.39
CA PHE A 66 6.52 -1.38 -7.84
C PHE A 66 7.58 -0.38 -8.34
N GLY A 67 8.16 0.44 -7.46
CA GLY A 67 9.07 1.52 -7.87
C GLY A 67 10.49 1.37 -7.38
N ILE A 68 10.66 1.03 -6.09
CA ILE A 68 12.00 0.87 -5.51
C ILE A 68 12.62 -0.45 -6.03
N PRO A 69 13.87 -0.47 -6.51
CA PRO A 69 14.50 -1.72 -6.95
C PRO A 69 14.74 -2.74 -5.84
N SER A 70 14.75 -4.04 -6.18
CA SER A 70 14.94 -5.15 -5.23
C SER A 70 16.28 -5.11 -4.50
N PHE A 71 17.34 -4.64 -5.14
CA PHE A 71 18.67 -4.47 -4.51
C PHE A 71 18.68 -3.41 -3.40
N LYS A 72 17.71 -2.48 -3.39
CA LYS A 72 17.51 -1.53 -2.27
C LYS A 72 16.52 -2.04 -1.24
N LEU A 73 15.44 -2.69 -1.70
CA LEU A 73 14.37 -3.15 -0.83
C LEU A 73 13.87 -4.51 -1.30
N ASP A 74 14.11 -5.53 -0.48
CA ASP A 74 13.62 -6.89 -0.71
C ASP A 74 12.08 -6.91 -0.73
N LYS A 75 11.52 -7.44 -1.82
CA LYS A 75 10.07 -7.52 -2.05
C LYS A 75 9.38 -8.55 -1.16
N SER A 76 10.11 -9.56 -0.70
CA SER A 76 9.59 -10.55 0.25
C SER A 76 9.08 -9.89 1.54
N LEU A 77 9.65 -8.73 1.92
CA LEU A 77 9.24 -7.97 3.09
C LEU A 77 7.79 -7.46 2.98
N LEU A 78 7.37 -7.04 1.78
CA LEU A 78 6.02 -6.51 1.55
C LEU A 78 4.98 -7.64 1.54
N ALA A 79 5.31 -8.78 0.94
CA ALA A 79 4.49 -9.98 1.02
C ALA A 79 4.29 -10.42 2.48
N ARG A 80 5.38 -10.46 3.26
CA ARG A 80 5.32 -10.74 4.69
C ARG A 80 4.50 -9.71 5.46
N ARG A 81 4.60 -8.42 5.11
CA ARG A 81 3.80 -7.37 5.75
C ARG A 81 2.31 -7.54 5.44
N ARG A 82 1.95 -7.97 4.22
CA ARG A 82 0.58 -8.30 3.83
C ARG A 82 0.03 -9.42 4.70
N GLU A 83 0.78 -10.51 4.86
CA GLU A 83 0.39 -11.62 5.74
C GLU A 83 0.11 -11.17 7.17
N ILE A 84 1.00 -10.32 7.72
CA ILE A 84 0.83 -9.77 9.08
C ILE A 84 -0.45 -8.94 9.17
N PHE A 85 -0.69 -8.04 8.22
CA PHE A 85 -1.89 -7.20 8.24
C PHE A 85 -3.18 -7.99 8.01
N SER A 86 -3.16 -8.99 7.14
CA SER A 86 -4.29 -9.90 6.95
C SER A 86 -4.57 -10.72 8.21
N ALA A 87 -3.53 -11.21 8.89
CA ALA A 87 -3.69 -11.92 10.17
C ALA A 87 -4.19 -11.00 11.29
N MET A 88 -3.92 -9.70 11.22
CA MET A 88 -4.51 -8.68 12.10
C MET A 88 -6.00 -8.41 11.81
N GLY A 89 -6.54 -8.92 10.69
CA GLY A 89 -7.93 -8.75 10.29
C GLY A 89 -8.18 -7.61 9.30
N ILE A 90 -7.13 -7.02 8.71
CA ILE A 90 -7.27 -6.07 7.61
C ILE A 90 -7.60 -6.83 6.33
N HIS A 91 -8.71 -6.47 5.69
CA HIS A 91 -9.10 -7.04 4.39
C HIS A 91 -8.49 -6.21 3.24
N PHE A 92 -8.03 -6.87 2.18
CA PHE A 92 -7.46 -6.20 1.01
C PHE A 92 -8.19 -6.61 -0.27
N GLU A 93 -8.85 -5.63 -0.89
CA GLU A 93 -9.45 -5.72 -2.22
C GLU A 93 -8.44 -5.19 -3.25
N LEU A 94 -7.62 -6.11 -3.77
CA LEU A 94 -6.56 -5.81 -4.74
C LEU A 94 -7.05 -6.00 -6.17
N ASN A 95 -6.35 -5.38 -7.14
CA ASN A 95 -6.84 -5.25 -8.52
C ASN A 95 -8.20 -4.54 -8.62
N CYS A 96 -8.48 -3.62 -7.70
CA CYS A 96 -9.71 -2.84 -7.66
C CYS A 96 -9.38 -1.34 -7.71
N GLU A 97 -9.75 -0.68 -8.80
CA GLU A 97 -9.55 0.75 -8.98
C GLU A 97 -10.81 1.53 -8.58
N VAL A 98 -10.73 2.23 -7.44
CA VAL A 98 -11.82 3.12 -6.99
C VAL A 98 -11.94 4.30 -7.96
N GLY A 99 -13.17 4.57 -8.40
CA GLY A 99 -13.51 5.48 -9.48
C GLY A 99 -13.76 4.77 -10.82
N LYS A 100 -13.41 3.49 -10.94
CA LYS A 100 -13.65 2.67 -12.14
C LYS A 100 -14.42 1.40 -11.83
N ASP A 101 -13.91 0.56 -10.93
CA ASP A 101 -14.51 -0.72 -10.57
C ASP A 101 -15.51 -0.57 -9.41
N VAL A 102 -15.23 0.36 -8.48
CA VAL A 102 -16.10 0.73 -7.35
C VAL A 102 -16.17 2.25 -7.28
N SER A 103 -17.36 2.83 -7.10
CA SER A 103 -17.51 4.30 -7.00
C SER A 103 -17.15 4.80 -5.61
N LEU A 104 -16.61 6.02 -5.51
CA LEU A 104 -16.36 6.65 -4.21
C LEU A 104 -17.65 6.80 -3.40
N ASP A 105 -18.76 7.17 -4.06
CA ASP A 105 -20.06 7.32 -3.41
C ASP A 105 -20.52 6.02 -2.75
N SER A 106 -20.34 4.88 -3.43
CA SER A 106 -20.69 3.58 -2.85
C SER A 106 -19.85 3.26 -1.60
N LEU A 107 -18.60 3.71 -1.54
CA LEU A 107 -17.77 3.53 -0.35
C LEU A 107 -18.22 4.46 0.79
N LEU A 108 -18.62 5.69 0.47
CA LEU A 108 -19.14 6.64 1.46
C LEU A 108 -20.49 6.19 2.05
N GLU A 109 -21.29 5.44 1.29
CA GLU A 109 -22.55 4.84 1.78
C GLU A 109 -22.30 3.60 2.65
N GLN A 110 -21.27 2.80 2.33
CA GLN A 110 -21.01 1.52 2.99
C GLN A 110 -20.13 1.63 4.23
N TYR A 111 -19.26 2.64 4.32
CA TYR A 111 -18.27 2.80 5.38
C TYR A 111 -18.50 4.07 6.19
N ASP A 112 -18.15 4.04 7.47
CA ASP A 112 -18.28 5.21 8.36
C ASP A 112 -17.29 6.33 8.00
N ALA A 113 -16.14 5.96 7.39
CA ALA A 113 -15.18 6.91 6.86
C ALA A 113 -14.37 6.29 5.71
N VAL A 114 -13.78 7.17 4.91
CA VAL A 114 -12.88 6.81 3.81
C VAL A 114 -11.57 7.58 3.95
N PHE A 115 -10.44 6.87 3.90
CA PHE A 115 -9.10 7.47 3.83
C PHE A 115 -8.56 7.36 2.41
N VAL A 116 -8.09 8.48 1.84
CA VAL A 116 -7.54 8.53 0.48
C VAL A 116 -6.01 8.66 0.54
N GLY A 117 -5.34 7.55 0.23
CA GLY A 117 -3.87 7.41 0.23
C GLY A 117 -3.31 7.03 -1.13
N VAL A 118 -3.91 7.50 -2.23
CA VAL A 118 -3.58 7.09 -3.61
C VAL A 118 -2.25 7.61 -4.15
N GLY A 119 -1.55 8.47 -3.41
CA GLY A 119 -0.26 9.03 -3.83
C GLY A 119 -0.34 9.85 -5.13
N THR A 120 0.81 10.04 -5.78
CA THR A 120 0.95 10.84 -7.01
C THR A 120 1.54 9.98 -8.12
N TYR A 121 0.72 9.59 -9.09
CA TYR A 121 1.13 8.76 -10.21
C TYR A 121 1.38 9.54 -11.51
N ARG A 122 1.10 10.85 -11.52
CA ARG A 122 1.31 11.71 -12.67
C ARG A 122 2.74 12.26 -12.65
N SER A 123 3.53 11.92 -13.67
CA SER A 123 4.83 12.56 -13.91
C SER A 123 4.66 14.07 -14.09
N MET A 124 5.60 14.85 -13.55
CA MET A 124 5.73 16.26 -13.92
C MET A 124 6.63 16.38 -15.14
N LYS A 125 6.19 17.16 -16.14
CA LYS A 125 7.01 17.50 -17.31
C LYS A 125 7.86 18.73 -16.99
N ALA A 126 9.08 18.76 -17.51
CA ALA A 126 10.01 19.85 -17.28
C ALA A 126 9.74 21.06 -18.19
N GLY A 127 9.02 20.85 -19.30
CA GLY A 127 8.73 21.88 -20.30
C GLY A 127 9.97 22.35 -21.04
N LEU A 128 10.99 21.49 -21.16
CA LEU A 128 12.29 21.84 -21.74
C LEU A 128 12.36 21.42 -23.22
N PRO A 129 13.09 22.17 -24.06
CA PRO A 129 13.37 21.74 -25.43
C PRO A 129 13.98 20.31 -25.45
N ASN A 130 13.49 19.47 -26.36
CA ASN A 130 13.88 18.07 -26.54
C ASN A 130 13.47 17.09 -25.40
N GLU A 131 12.49 17.43 -24.56
CA GLU A 131 12.02 16.52 -23.51
C GLU A 131 11.34 15.23 -24.00
N ASP A 132 10.91 15.20 -25.27
CA ASP A 132 10.33 14.02 -25.93
C ASP A 132 11.30 13.37 -26.95
N ALA A 133 12.59 13.72 -26.90
CA ALA A 133 13.59 13.17 -27.83
C ALA A 133 13.80 11.65 -27.60
N PRO A 134 14.17 10.88 -28.65
CA PRO A 134 14.49 9.47 -28.50
C PRO A 134 15.55 9.22 -27.42
N GLY A 135 15.26 8.33 -26.48
CA GLY A 135 16.15 8.00 -25.36
C GLY A 135 15.87 8.79 -24.07
N VAL A 136 14.94 9.76 -24.09
CA VAL A 136 14.44 10.42 -22.89
C VAL A 136 13.22 9.66 -22.37
N TYR A 137 13.27 9.22 -21.11
CA TYR A 137 12.21 8.44 -20.49
C TYR A 137 11.71 9.09 -19.20
N ASP A 138 10.41 9.05 -18.99
CA ASP A 138 9.82 9.36 -17.69
C ASP A 138 10.33 8.34 -16.65
N ALA A 139 10.72 8.83 -15.47
CA ALA A 139 11.34 7.99 -14.43
C ALA A 139 10.40 6.87 -13.94
N LEU A 140 9.12 7.15 -13.74
CA LEU A 140 8.16 6.18 -13.18
C LEU A 140 7.96 4.96 -14.10
N PRO A 141 7.60 5.11 -15.39
CA PRO A 141 7.53 3.97 -16.31
C PRO A 141 8.83 3.19 -16.40
N PHE A 142 9.98 3.89 -16.46
CA PHE A 142 11.30 3.26 -16.55
C PHE A 142 11.61 2.39 -15.32
N LEU A 143 11.43 2.94 -14.11
CA LEU A 143 11.66 2.19 -12.87
C LEU A 143 10.72 1.00 -12.73
N ILE A 144 9.42 1.19 -13.00
CA ILE A 144 8.42 0.13 -12.90
C ILE A 144 8.74 -1.00 -13.88
N ALA A 145 9.09 -0.68 -15.13
CA ALA A 145 9.47 -1.68 -16.13
C ALA A 145 10.68 -2.51 -15.66
N ASN A 146 11.69 -1.87 -15.07
CA ASN A 146 12.89 -2.54 -14.56
C ASN A 146 12.60 -3.39 -13.30
N THR A 147 11.54 -3.11 -12.54
CA THR A 147 11.13 -3.97 -11.42
C THR A 147 10.26 -5.17 -11.83
N LYS A 148 9.59 -5.11 -13.00
CA LYS A 148 8.73 -6.19 -13.51
C LYS A 148 9.50 -7.32 -14.21
N GLN A 149 10.74 -7.09 -14.62
CA GLN A 149 11.57 -8.05 -15.35
C GLN A 149 12.50 -8.89 -14.45
N VAL A 150 12.25 -8.91 -13.14
CA VAL A 150 12.99 -9.75 -12.17
C VAL A 150 12.06 -10.77 -11.56
#